data_AF-A0A2S5T2H2-F1
#
_entry.id   AF-A0A2S5T2H2-F1
#
_cell.length_a   1.000
_cell.length_b   1.000
_cell.length_c   1.000
_cell.angle_alpha   90.00
_cell.angle_beta   90.00
_cell.angle_gamma   90.00
#
_symmetry.space_group_name_H-M   'P 1'
#
loop_
_entity.id
_entity.type
_entity.pdbx_description
1 polymer ?
#
loop_
_entity_poly.entity_id
_entity_poly.type
_entity_poly.pdbx_seq_one_letter_code
_entity_poly.pdbx_strand_id
1 'polypeptide(L)'
;MSLIPATILTGFLGSGKTTLLKRVLTEAHGQKIAVIENEFGEENIDNDILVAETQEQIIQMSNGCICCTIREDLRATLADLAARKRRGELDFERVVIETTGLADPGPVAQTFFMDDEIAETYLLDSVLTLVDAKHGQQQLDDRQEARRQVGFADQIFISKTDLVSEAEADALSHRLKHMNPRAPQRRVHFGEVPISEVFDLRGFNLNAKLEIDPDFLSADDDHHHHHDHDHDHDHDHDHAHDHDHEHGEHCDHPHHHHHDDDVKSFVFRAERPFNPAKLEDFLGTIVQIYGPRMLRYKGVLHMQGTDRKVIFQGVHQLMGSDLGPKWADGEPKVSKMVFIGIDLPRDIFTQGLQQCLV
;
A
#
# COMPACT_ATOMS: atom_id res chain seq x y z
N MET A 1 27.76 5.95 -4.34
CA MET A 1 26.96 5.47 -5.49
C MET A 1 25.51 5.79 -5.18
N SER A 2 24.65 5.99 -6.18
CA SER A 2 23.21 6.10 -5.93
C SER A 2 22.67 4.76 -5.41
N LEU A 3 21.74 4.79 -4.45
CA LEU A 3 21.03 3.60 -3.99
C LEU A 3 20.26 2.96 -5.14
N ILE A 4 20.19 1.62 -5.15
CA ILE A 4 19.45 0.88 -6.17
C ILE A 4 17.98 0.80 -5.74
N PRO A 5 17.03 1.35 -6.54
CA PRO A 5 15.61 1.24 -6.23
C PRO A 5 15.13 -0.22 -6.29
N ALA A 6 14.36 -0.62 -5.28
CA ALA A 6 13.73 -1.93 -5.18
C ALA A 6 12.20 -1.78 -5.15
N THR A 7 11.49 -2.47 -6.03
CA THR A 7 10.01 -2.52 -6.03
C THR A 7 9.53 -3.86 -5.50
N ILE A 8 8.58 -3.85 -4.58
CA ILE A 8 7.89 -5.08 -4.15
C ILE A 8 6.65 -5.23 -5.01
N LEU A 9 6.59 -6.29 -5.82
CA LEU A 9 5.42 -6.65 -6.62
C LEU A 9 4.59 -7.67 -5.83
N THR A 10 3.37 -7.29 -5.47
CA THR A 10 2.45 -8.13 -4.69
C THR A 10 1.05 -8.14 -5.28
N GLY A 11 0.15 -8.93 -4.70
CA GLY A 11 -1.22 -9.09 -5.14
C GLY A 11 -1.67 -10.55 -5.05
N PHE A 12 -2.97 -10.77 -4.89
CA PHE A 12 -3.49 -12.09 -4.57
C PHE A 12 -3.28 -13.10 -5.72
N LEU A 13 -3.48 -14.39 -5.44
CA LEU A 13 -3.32 -15.46 -6.44
C LEU A 13 -4.16 -15.17 -7.70
N GLY A 14 -3.52 -15.31 -8.87
CA GLY A 14 -4.16 -15.07 -10.17
C GLY A 14 -4.31 -13.60 -10.59
N SER A 15 -3.79 -12.62 -9.83
CA SER A 15 -3.91 -11.20 -10.17
C SER A 15 -3.15 -10.73 -11.43
N GLY A 16 -2.26 -11.57 -11.97
CA GLY A 16 -1.48 -11.29 -13.17
C GLY A 16 0.00 -10.94 -12.93
N LYS A 17 0.55 -11.24 -11.74
CA LYS A 17 1.97 -11.00 -11.40
C LYS A 17 2.93 -11.66 -12.38
N THR A 18 2.81 -12.98 -12.58
CA THR A 18 3.63 -13.76 -13.52
C THR A 18 3.55 -13.20 -14.95
N THR A 19 2.37 -12.76 -15.40
CA THR A 19 2.18 -12.15 -16.71
C THR A 19 2.95 -10.82 -16.84
N LEU A 20 2.89 -9.98 -15.80
CA LEU A 20 3.63 -8.73 -15.76
C LEU A 20 5.15 -8.98 -15.75
N LEU A 21 5.64 -9.89 -14.91
CA LEU A 21 7.07 -10.23 -14.82
C LEU A 21 7.60 -10.82 -16.11
N LYS A 22 6.86 -11.73 -16.75
CA LYS A 22 7.23 -12.26 -18.06
C LYS A 22 7.42 -11.15 -19.07
N ARG A 23 6.52 -10.17 -19.08
CA ARG A 23 6.60 -9.05 -20.01
C ARG A 23 7.80 -8.16 -19.73
N VAL A 24 8.10 -7.88 -18.47
CA VAL A 24 9.34 -7.21 -18.06
C VAL A 24 10.55 -7.97 -18.63
N LEU A 25 10.66 -9.27 -18.35
CA LEU A 25 11.82 -10.08 -18.77
C LEU A 25 11.97 -10.25 -20.29
N THR A 26 10.89 -10.13 -21.07
CA THR A 26 10.88 -10.44 -22.51
C THR A 26 10.87 -9.20 -23.40
N GLU A 27 10.33 -8.07 -22.94
CA GLU A 27 10.17 -6.87 -23.75
C GLU A 27 11.44 -6.03 -23.73
N ALA A 28 11.86 -5.52 -24.90
CA ALA A 28 12.96 -4.58 -25.00
C ALA A 28 12.55 -3.17 -24.53
N HIS A 29 12.32 -3.01 -23.23
CA HIS A 29 11.92 -1.74 -22.61
C HIS A 29 13.09 -0.84 -22.23
N GLY A 30 14.34 -1.29 -22.44
CA GLY A 30 15.56 -0.49 -22.24
C GLY A 30 15.89 -0.17 -20.79
N GLN A 31 15.22 -0.82 -19.83
CA GLN A 31 15.57 -0.76 -18.41
C GLN A 31 16.41 -1.99 -18.06
N LYS A 32 17.27 -1.88 -17.06
CA LYS A 32 18.07 -3.02 -16.58
C LYS A 32 17.52 -3.47 -15.23
N ILE A 33 16.71 -4.51 -15.24
CA ILE A 33 15.99 -4.96 -14.03
C ILE A 33 16.55 -6.32 -13.60
N ALA A 34 16.82 -6.46 -12.30
CA ALA A 34 17.00 -7.76 -11.66
C ALA A 34 15.69 -8.18 -11.00
N VAL A 35 15.22 -9.38 -11.28
CA VAL A 35 13.98 -9.93 -10.70
C VAL A 35 14.32 -10.99 -9.67
N ILE A 36 13.73 -10.86 -8.49
CA ILE A 36 13.79 -11.83 -7.39
C ILE A 36 12.39 -12.41 -7.23
N GLU A 37 12.27 -13.72 -7.42
CA GLU A 37 11.02 -14.45 -7.20
C GLU A 37 11.05 -15.07 -5.80
N ASN A 38 10.16 -14.61 -4.92
CA ASN A 38 9.98 -15.18 -3.60
C ASN A 38 8.74 -16.09 -3.60
N GLU A 39 8.91 -17.36 -3.97
CA GLU A 39 7.86 -18.38 -3.95
C GLU A 39 7.81 -19.18 -2.62
N PHE A 40 6.59 -19.57 -2.21
CA PHE A 40 6.33 -20.59 -1.19
C PHE A 40 5.58 -21.74 -1.87
N GLY A 41 6.24 -22.90 -2.06
CA GLY A 41 5.61 -24.10 -2.62
C GLY A 41 6.64 -25.13 -3.13
N GLU A 42 6.26 -26.42 -3.15
CA GLU A 42 7.13 -27.54 -3.59
C GLU A 42 7.17 -27.75 -5.12
N GLU A 43 6.27 -27.13 -5.88
CA GLU A 43 6.20 -27.30 -7.34
C GLU A 43 6.24 -25.95 -8.06
N ASN A 44 7.26 -25.79 -8.89
CA ASN A 44 7.58 -24.57 -9.59
C ASN A 44 7.06 -24.65 -11.04
N ILE A 45 5.80 -24.26 -11.24
CA ILE A 45 5.15 -24.32 -12.56
C ILE A 45 5.50 -23.08 -13.40
N ASP A 46 5.79 -21.95 -12.76
CA ASP A 46 6.04 -20.67 -13.44
C ASP A 46 7.48 -20.54 -13.97
N ASN A 47 8.43 -21.35 -13.48
CA ASN A 47 9.83 -21.38 -13.95
C ASN A 47 9.97 -21.64 -15.46
N ASP A 48 9.22 -22.59 -16.02
CA ASP A 48 9.31 -22.92 -17.46
C ASP A 48 8.81 -21.77 -18.36
N ILE A 49 8.09 -20.80 -17.77
CA ILE A 49 7.45 -19.70 -18.49
C ILE A 49 8.36 -18.46 -18.58
N LEU A 50 9.32 -18.31 -17.64
CA LEU A 50 10.10 -17.09 -17.43
C LEU A 50 11.57 -17.19 -17.87
N VAL A 51 12.09 -18.38 -18.16
CA VAL A 51 13.42 -18.55 -18.77
C VAL A 51 13.38 -18.11 -20.23
N ALA A 52 13.49 -16.81 -20.47
CA ALA A 52 13.72 -16.22 -21.78
C ALA A 52 15.22 -15.92 -21.95
N GLU A 53 15.74 -16.11 -23.17
CA GLU A 53 17.11 -15.77 -23.58
C GLU A 53 17.30 -14.24 -23.67
N THR A 54 17.15 -13.49 -22.58
CA THR A 54 17.29 -12.03 -22.55
C THR A 54 18.42 -11.58 -21.62
N GLN A 55 18.81 -10.30 -21.74
CA GLN A 55 19.86 -9.69 -20.92
C GLN A 55 19.45 -9.48 -19.45
N GLU A 56 18.18 -9.72 -19.12
CA GLU A 56 17.64 -9.59 -17.76
C GLU A 56 17.95 -10.83 -16.93
N GLN A 57 18.23 -10.64 -15.64
CA GLN A 57 18.81 -11.68 -14.78
C GLN A 57 17.80 -12.07 -13.70
N ILE A 58 17.31 -13.31 -13.77
CA ILE A 58 16.40 -13.90 -12.79
C ILE A 58 17.26 -14.58 -11.72
N ILE A 59 17.06 -14.22 -10.45
CA ILE A 59 17.71 -14.88 -9.31
C ILE A 59 16.64 -15.48 -8.40
N GLN A 60 16.62 -16.80 -8.34
CA GLN A 60 15.68 -17.58 -7.55
C GLN A 60 16.17 -17.72 -6.10
N MET A 61 15.23 -17.64 -5.15
CA MET A 61 15.48 -17.92 -3.74
C MET A 61 15.05 -19.35 -3.38
N SER A 62 15.83 -20.02 -2.52
CA SER A 62 15.54 -21.39 -2.08
C SER A 62 14.57 -21.41 -0.89
N ASN A 63 13.64 -22.36 -0.88
CA ASN A 63 12.62 -22.58 0.14
C ASN A 63 13.14 -22.62 1.58
N GLY A 64 12.52 -21.83 2.47
CA GLY A 64 12.61 -21.99 3.91
C GLY A 64 11.26 -21.77 4.58
N CYS A 65 10.73 -22.76 5.31
CA CYS A 65 9.61 -22.56 6.24
C CYS A 65 10.10 -21.85 7.51
N ILE A 66 9.17 -21.13 8.15
CA ILE A 66 9.29 -20.26 9.34
C ILE A 66 9.46 -18.79 8.92
N CYS A 67 8.57 -17.93 9.39
CA CYS A 67 8.52 -16.47 9.17
C CYS A 67 9.83 -15.68 9.37
N CYS A 68 10.93 -16.32 9.79
CA CYS A 68 12.29 -15.78 9.89
C CYS A 68 13.16 -16.04 8.63
N THR A 69 12.90 -17.08 7.83
CA THR A 69 13.73 -17.47 6.68
C THR A 69 13.59 -16.49 5.52
N ILE A 70 12.37 -16.01 5.23
CA ILE A 70 12.13 -15.06 4.11
C ILE A 70 13.05 -13.85 4.19
N ARG A 71 13.18 -13.25 5.38
CA ARG A 71 14.00 -12.05 5.57
C ARG A 71 15.49 -12.38 5.45
N GLU A 72 15.92 -13.52 6.00
CA GLU A 72 17.32 -13.94 5.95
C GLU A 72 17.74 -14.31 4.52
N ASP A 73 16.90 -15.06 3.81
CA ASP A 73 17.11 -15.45 2.42
C ASP A 73 17.08 -14.21 1.52
N LEU A 74 16.14 -13.28 1.73
CA LEU A 74 16.04 -12.07 0.91
C LEU A 74 17.26 -11.18 1.11
N ARG A 75 17.69 -11.00 2.36
CA ARG A 75 18.92 -10.28 2.70
C ARG A 75 20.12 -10.92 1.99
N ALA A 76 20.26 -12.25 2.06
CA ALA A 76 21.36 -12.95 1.42
C ALA A 76 21.37 -12.75 -0.10
N THR A 77 20.21 -12.86 -0.75
CA THR A 77 20.07 -12.63 -2.20
C THR A 77 20.39 -11.19 -2.60
N LEU A 78 19.86 -10.20 -1.86
CA LEU A 78 20.15 -8.79 -2.11
C LEU A 78 21.65 -8.47 -1.91
N ALA A 79 22.28 -9.05 -0.89
CA ALA A 79 23.72 -8.90 -0.64
C ALA A 79 24.57 -9.54 -1.76
N ASP A 80 24.20 -10.73 -2.26
CA ASP A 80 24.87 -11.38 -3.39
C ASP A 80 24.72 -10.55 -4.68
N LEU A 81 23.50 -10.11 -5.00
CA LEU A 81 23.23 -9.22 -6.13
C LEU A 81 24.11 -7.96 -6.10
N ALA A 82 24.21 -7.33 -4.94
CA ALA A 82 25.05 -6.17 -4.73
C ALA A 82 26.53 -6.49 -4.94
N ALA A 83 27.00 -7.62 -4.41
CA ALA A 83 28.38 -8.07 -4.58
C ALA A 83 28.71 -8.35 -6.06
N ARG A 84 27.85 -9.08 -6.77
CA ARG A 84 28.00 -9.39 -8.20
C ARG A 84 27.98 -8.13 -9.06
N LYS A 85 27.09 -7.16 -8.77
CA LYS A 85 27.09 -5.86 -9.43
C LYS A 85 28.38 -5.08 -9.18
N ARG A 86 28.88 -5.04 -7.93
CA ARG A 86 30.16 -4.39 -7.59
C ARG A 86 31.36 -5.01 -8.33
N ARG A 87 31.32 -6.32 -8.60
CA ARG A 87 32.34 -7.04 -9.39
C ARG A 87 32.18 -6.86 -10.91
N GLY A 88 31.08 -6.25 -11.37
CA GLY A 88 30.78 -6.10 -12.80
C GLY A 88 30.27 -7.38 -13.47
N GLU A 89 29.85 -8.39 -12.69
CA GLU A 89 29.28 -9.64 -13.20
C GLU A 89 27.82 -9.49 -13.62
N LEU A 90 27.11 -8.54 -13.02
CA LEU A 90 25.72 -8.20 -13.33
C LEU A 90 25.60 -6.69 -13.54
N ASP A 91 24.78 -6.29 -14.49
CA ASP A 91 24.45 -4.87 -14.74
C ASP A 91 22.94 -4.66 -14.67
N PHE A 92 22.47 -4.17 -13.52
CA PHE A 92 21.07 -3.79 -13.29
C PHE A 92 20.96 -2.45 -12.56
N GLU A 93 19.92 -1.69 -12.84
CA GLU A 93 19.65 -0.37 -12.24
C GLU A 93 18.47 -0.40 -11.28
N ARG A 94 17.69 -1.48 -11.26
CA ARG A 94 16.54 -1.70 -10.38
C ARG A 94 16.43 -3.16 -9.96
N VAL A 95 15.85 -3.40 -8.79
CA VAL A 95 15.40 -4.73 -8.36
C VAL A 95 13.88 -4.77 -8.28
N VAL A 96 13.26 -5.84 -8.76
CA VAL A 96 11.84 -6.16 -8.53
C VAL A 96 11.78 -7.44 -7.71
N ILE A 97 11.06 -7.40 -6.58
CA ILE A 97 10.86 -8.54 -5.69
C ILE A 97 9.41 -8.97 -5.81
N GLU A 98 9.16 -10.11 -6.45
CA GLU A 98 7.84 -10.73 -6.41
C GLU A 98 7.62 -11.39 -5.06
N THR A 99 6.47 -11.14 -4.45
CA THR A 99 5.99 -11.92 -3.32
C THR A 99 4.90 -12.88 -3.77
N THR A 100 4.81 -14.05 -3.15
CA THR A 100 3.71 -14.99 -3.39
C THR A 100 2.33 -14.33 -3.27
N GLY A 101 1.33 -14.93 -3.93
CA GLY A 101 -0.04 -14.41 -3.84
C GLY A 101 -0.63 -14.39 -2.42
N LEU A 102 -0.05 -15.14 -1.48
CA LEU A 102 -0.48 -15.21 -0.08
C LEU A 102 0.49 -14.51 0.88
N ALA A 103 1.60 -13.97 0.37
CA ALA A 103 2.60 -13.34 1.20
C ALA A 103 2.14 -11.96 1.69
N ASP A 104 2.52 -11.66 2.94
CA ASP A 104 2.43 -10.32 3.52
C ASP A 104 3.64 -9.50 3.04
N PRO A 105 3.46 -8.34 2.38
CA PRO A 105 4.58 -7.52 1.92
C PRO A 105 5.30 -6.78 3.07
N GLY A 106 4.72 -6.73 4.28
CA GLY A 106 5.29 -6.05 5.44
C GLY A 106 6.71 -6.51 5.82
N PRO A 107 6.95 -7.81 6.09
CA PRO A 107 8.28 -8.34 6.39
C PRO A 107 9.33 -8.10 5.30
N VAL A 108 8.92 -8.15 4.02
CA VAL A 108 9.79 -7.85 2.88
C VAL A 108 10.21 -6.38 2.91
N ALA A 109 9.24 -5.47 3.10
CA ALA A 109 9.50 -4.04 3.19
C ALA A 109 10.40 -3.66 4.39
N GLN A 110 10.21 -4.31 5.54
CA GLN A 110 11.04 -4.08 6.75
C GLN A 110 12.52 -4.38 6.53
N THR A 111 12.86 -5.31 5.63
CA THR A 111 14.25 -5.70 5.34
C THR A 111 15.09 -4.50 4.89
N PHE A 112 14.49 -3.55 4.16
CA PHE A 112 15.17 -2.35 3.66
C PHE A 112 15.47 -1.29 4.73
N PHE A 113 14.90 -1.42 5.93
CA PHE A 113 15.05 -0.45 7.02
C PHE A 113 15.76 -1.03 8.24
N MET A 114 15.68 -2.33 8.45
CA MET A 114 16.25 -3.01 9.62
C MET A 114 17.63 -3.59 9.37
N ASP A 115 18.12 -3.58 8.13
CA ASP A 115 19.40 -4.14 7.75
C ASP A 115 20.30 -3.06 7.15
N ASP A 116 21.37 -2.72 7.88
CA ASP A 116 22.26 -1.60 7.53
C ASP A 116 22.95 -1.83 6.17
N GLU A 117 23.36 -3.05 5.86
CA GLU A 117 24.02 -3.37 4.59
C GLU A 117 23.06 -3.18 3.41
N ILE A 118 21.81 -3.62 3.58
CA ILE A 118 20.76 -3.41 2.57
C ILE A 118 20.41 -1.94 2.44
N ALA A 119 20.24 -1.22 3.55
CA ALA A 119 19.89 0.21 3.55
C ALA A 119 20.98 1.11 2.93
N GLU A 120 22.25 0.71 3.00
CA GLU A 120 23.38 1.40 2.35
C GLU A 120 23.46 1.16 0.83
N THR A 121 22.80 0.12 0.32
CA THR A 121 22.91 -0.30 -1.09
C THR A 121 21.61 -0.11 -1.87
N TYR A 122 20.48 -0.39 -1.24
CA TYR A 122 19.16 -0.39 -1.85
C TYR A 122 18.24 0.63 -1.18
N LEU A 123 17.27 1.12 -1.95
CA LEU A 123 16.17 1.93 -1.46
C LEU A 123 14.87 1.24 -1.85
N LEU A 124 14.01 0.92 -0.89
CA LEU A 124 12.65 0.51 -1.21
C LEU A 124 11.95 1.66 -1.95
N ASP A 125 11.53 1.44 -3.19
CA ASP A 125 10.91 2.43 -4.08
C ASP A 125 9.40 2.48 -3.85
N SER A 126 8.72 1.33 -3.98
CA SER A 126 7.27 1.21 -3.82
C SER A 126 6.84 -0.24 -3.56
N VAL A 127 5.71 -0.40 -2.88
CA VAL A 127 4.89 -1.63 -2.94
C VAL A 127 3.84 -1.46 -4.03
N LEU A 128 3.93 -2.27 -5.08
CA LEU A 128 3.03 -2.28 -6.22
C LEU A 128 2.09 -3.47 -6.10
N THR A 129 0.79 -3.21 -5.97
CA THR A 129 -0.22 -4.24 -5.69
C THR A 129 -1.12 -4.45 -6.89
N LEU A 130 -1.20 -5.70 -7.36
CA LEU A 130 -2.11 -6.13 -8.42
C LEU A 130 -3.41 -6.68 -7.82
N VAL A 131 -4.55 -6.17 -8.29
CA VAL A 131 -5.89 -6.63 -7.88
C VAL A 131 -6.66 -7.09 -9.11
N ASP A 132 -7.14 -8.34 -9.10
CA ASP A 132 -7.98 -8.89 -10.16
C ASP A 132 -9.40 -8.28 -10.09
N ALA A 133 -9.87 -7.62 -11.15
CA ALA A 133 -11.19 -6.98 -11.15
C ALA A 133 -12.35 -7.98 -10.98
N LYS A 134 -12.21 -9.18 -11.55
CA LYS A 134 -13.25 -10.22 -11.55
C LYS A 134 -13.41 -10.88 -10.19
N HIS A 135 -12.30 -11.09 -9.48
CA HIS A 135 -12.30 -11.82 -8.21
C HIS A 135 -12.02 -10.95 -6.99
N GLY A 136 -11.64 -9.68 -7.19
CA GLY A 136 -11.13 -8.80 -6.14
C GLY A 136 -12.10 -8.58 -4.99
N GLN A 137 -13.39 -8.41 -5.25
CA GLN A 137 -14.39 -8.23 -4.19
C GLN A 137 -14.43 -9.44 -3.24
N GLN A 138 -14.62 -10.65 -3.79
CA GLN A 138 -14.67 -11.87 -3.01
C GLN A 138 -13.34 -12.14 -2.28
N GLN A 139 -12.20 -11.86 -2.93
CA GLN A 139 -10.89 -12.03 -2.32
C GLN A 139 -10.71 -11.10 -1.11
N LEU A 140 -11.19 -9.86 -1.19
CA LEU A 140 -11.14 -8.92 -0.07
C LEU A 140 -12.08 -9.33 1.06
N ASP A 141 -13.24 -9.93 0.75
CA ASP A 141 -14.14 -10.48 1.78
C ASP A 141 -13.51 -11.66 2.54
N ASP A 142 -12.91 -12.60 1.81
CA ASP A 142 -12.50 -13.89 2.39
C ASP A 142 -11.09 -13.91 2.94
N ARG A 143 -10.18 -13.05 2.43
CA ARG A 143 -8.73 -13.21 2.60
C ARG A 143 -8.11 -11.98 3.23
N GLN A 144 -7.55 -12.17 4.42
CA GLN A 144 -6.85 -11.10 5.10
C GLN A 144 -5.58 -10.69 4.33
N GLU A 145 -4.94 -11.62 3.65
CA GLU A 145 -3.74 -11.40 2.84
C GLU A 145 -4.02 -10.37 1.73
N ALA A 146 -5.14 -10.53 1.01
CA ALA A 146 -5.56 -9.58 -0.03
C ALA A 146 -5.76 -8.18 0.55
N ARG A 147 -6.41 -8.08 1.71
CA ARG A 147 -6.64 -6.79 2.38
C ARG A 147 -5.35 -6.14 2.85
N ARG A 148 -4.40 -6.90 3.40
CA ARG A 148 -3.07 -6.41 3.77
C ARG A 148 -2.27 -5.93 2.56
N GLN A 149 -2.24 -6.69 1.47
CA GLN A 149 -1.57 -6.31 0.23
C GLN A 149 -2.09 -4.96 -0.30
N VAL A 150 -3.40 -4.71 -0.22
CA VAL A 150 -4.00 -3.39 -0.53
C VAL A 150 -3.54 -2.33 0.46
N GLY A 151 -3.54 -2.64 1.77
CA GLY A 151 -3.12 -1.70 2.82
C GLY A 151 -1.65 -1.23 2.72
N PHE A 152 -0.75 -2.07 2.19
CA PHE A 152 0.66 -1.71 1.96
C PHE A 152 0.92 -0.98 0.66
N ALA A 153 -0.01 -1.01 -0.29
CA ALA A 153 0.22 -0.49 -1.63
C ALA A 153 0.61 0.99 -1.62
N ASP A 154 1.62 1.34 -2.41
CA ASP A 154 1.87 2.73 -2.83
C ASP A 154 1.23 3.02 -4.19
N GLN A 155 0.92 1.98 -4.96
CA GLN A 155 0.20 2.01 -6.25
C GLN A 155 -0.61 0.72 -6.39
N ILE A 156 -1.85 0.84 -6.87
CA ILE A 156 -2.71 -0.29 -7.16
C ILE A 156 -2.98 -0.34 -8.67
N PHE A 157 -2.80 -1.52 -9.23
CA PHE A 157 -3.18 -1.84 -10.61
C PHE A 157 -4.33 -2.83 -10.61
N ILE A 158 -5.45 -2.42 -11.17
CA ILE A 158 -6.66 -3.25 -11.31
C ILE A 158 -6.58 -3.94 -12.67
N SER A 159 -6.37 -5.25 -12.66
CA SER A 159 -6.22 -6.07 -13.85
C SER A 159 -7.54 -6.72 -14.27
N LYS A 160 -7.61 -7.20 -15.51
CA LYS A 160 -8.76 -7.97 -16.03
C LYS A 160 -10.10 -7.22 -15.98
N THR A 161 -10.05 -5.89 -16.11
CA THR A 161 -11.26 -5.05 -16.13
C THR A 161 -12.13 -5.31 -17.36
N ASP A 162 -11.58 -5.93 -18.39
CA ASP A 162 -12.29 -6.43 -19.57
C ASP A 162 -13.25 -7.61 -19.27
N LEU A 163 -13.10 -8.26 -18.11
CA LEU A 163 -13.92 -9.40 -17.70
C LEU A 163 -15.12 -9.03 -16.82
N VAL A 164 -15.30 -7.74 -16.50
CA VAL A 164 -16.35 -7.23 -15.62
C VAL A 164 -17.04 -6.02 -16.23
N SER A 165 -18.22 -5.69 -15.74
CA SER A 165 -18.90 -4.44 -16.07
C SER A 165 -18.20 -3.23 -15.46
N GLU A 166 -18.46 -2.04 -16.02
CA GLU A 166 -17.94 -0.77 -15.50
C GLU A 166 -18.38 -0.53 -14.06
N ALA A 167 -19.63 -0.86 -13.73
CA ALA A 167 -20.17 -0.74 -12.38
C ALA A 167 -19.44 -1.62 -11.36
N GLU A 168 -19.09 -2.87 -11.72
CA GLU A 168 -18.32 -3.76 -10.86
C GLU A 168 -16.89 -3.24 -10.64
N ALA A 169 -16.24 -2.75 -11.70
CA ALA A 169 -14.92 -2.16 -11.62
C ALA A 169 -14.91 -0.88 -10.76
N ASP A 170 -15.93 -0.04 -10.88
CA ASP A 170 -16.12 1.17 -10.07
C ASP A 170 -16.34 0.82 -8.60
N ALA A 171 -17.19 -0.18 -8.31
CA ALA A 171 -17.43 -0.66 -6.95
C ALA A 171 -16.14 -1.18 -6.28
N LEU A 172 -15.33 -1.95 -7.01
CA LEU A 172 -14.04 -2.40 -6.51
C LEU A 172 -13.09 -1.22 -6.27
N SER A 173 -13.03 -0.28 -7.22
CA SER A 173 -12.17 0.92 -7.10
C SER A 173 -12.52 1.74 -5.85
N HIS A 174 -13.82 1.91 -5.60
CA HIS A 174 -14.33 2.60 -4.41
C HIS A 174 -13.93 1.90 -3.11
N ARG A 175 -14.11 0.57 -3.04
CA ARG A 175 -13.69 -0.22 -1.86
C ARG A 175 -12.19 -0.12 -1.60
N LEU A 176 -11.37 -0.26 -2.65
CA LEU A 176 -9.91 -0.11 -2.57
C LEU A 176 -9.50 1.30 -2.07
N LYS A 177 -10.22 2.34 -2.49
CA LYS A 177 -9.95 3.73 -2.08
C LYS A 177 -10.26 3.93 -0.59
N HIS A 178 -11.33 3.32 -0.09
CA HIS A 178 -11.68 3.36 1.33
C HIS A 178 -10.61 2.67 2.21
N MET A 179 -10.11 1.52 1.76
CA MET A 179 -9.05 0.79 2.46
C MET A 179 -7.70 1.51 2.42
N ASN A 180 -7.29 1.98 1.25
CA ASN A 180 -6.03 2.68 1.04
C ASN A 180 -6.22 3.91 0.13
N PRO A 181 -6.53 5.08 0.72
CA PRO A 181 -6.77 6.30 -0.05
C PRO A 181 -5.52 6.88 -0.69
N ARG A 182 -4.32 6.40 -0.28
CA ARG A 182 -3.04 6.94 -0.69
C ARG A 182 -2.46 6.31 -1.94
N ALA A 183 -2.88 5.09 -2.26
CA ALA A 183 -2.42 4.39 -3.43
C ALA A 183 -3.26 4.84 -4.62
N PRO A 184 -2.67 5.52 -5.63
CA PRO A 184 -3.39 5.77 -6.86
C PRO A 184 -3.79 4.44 -7.50
N GLN A 185 -4.95 4.42 -8.14
CA GLN A 185 -5.49 3.23 -8.77
C GLN A 185 -5.45 3.43 -10.28
N ARG A 186 -5.02 2.40 -11.01
CA ARG A 186 -5.06 2.39 -12.47
C ARG A 186 -5.65 1.08 -12.96
N ARG A 187 -6.66 1.16 -13.82
CA ARG A 187 -7.15 0.00 -14.59
C ARG A 187 -6.17 -0.28 -15.70
N VAL A 188 -5.67 -1.50 -15.78
CA VAL A 188 -4.63 -1.85 -16.75
C VAL A 188 -4.88 -3.20 -17.41
N HIS A 189 -4.54 -3.23 -18.69
CA HIS A 189 -4.30 -4.46 -19.41
C HIS A 189 -2.79 -4.66 -19.53
N PHE A 190 -2.24 -5.67 -18.84
CA PHE A 190 -0.78 -5.86 -18.77
C PHE A 190 -0.13 -6.23 -20.10
N GLY A 191 -0.91 -6.52 -21.15
CA GLY A 191 -0.39 -6.62 -22.52
C GLY A 191 -0.12 -5.27 -23.19
N GLU A 192 -0.61 -4.16 -22.63
CA GLU A 192 -0.64 -2.85 -23.31
C GLU A 192 0.03 -1.73 -22.52
N VAL A 193 0.01 -1.77 -21.18
CA VAL A 193 0.58 -0.69 -20.34
C VAL A 193 2.10 -0.56 -20.54
N PRO A 194 2.68 0.62 -20.83
CA PRO A 194 4.13 0.75 -20.95
C PRO A 194 4.84 0.41 -19.62
N ILE A 195 5.90 -0.42 -19.66
CA ILE A 195 6.66 -0.80 -18.45
C ILE A 195 7.25 0.42 -17.72
N SER A 196 7.55 1.49 -18.45
CA SER A 196 7.98 2.77 -17.87
C SER A 196 6.95 3.43 -16.96
N GLU A 197 5.66 3.09 -17.09
CA GLU A 197 4.59 3.60 -16.24
C GLU A 197 4.28 2.69 -15.04
N VAL A 198 4.88 1.50 -15.01
CA VAL A 198 4.69 0.50 -13.95
C VAL A 198 5.68 0.72 -12.80
N PHE A 199 6.94 1.05 -13.12
CA PHE A 199 8.03 1.23 -12.13
C PHE A 199 8.49 2.70 -12.02
N ASP A 200 9.35 3.01 -11.03
CA ASP A 200 9.83 4.37 -10.67
C ASP A 200 8.77 5.27 -10.00
N LEU A 201 7.99 4.68 -9.10
CA LEU A 201 6.87 5.38 -8.45
C LEU A 201 7.31 6.23 -7.26
N ARG A 202 8.54 6.04 -6.75
CA ARG A 202 9.12 6.79 -5.62
C ARG A 202 8.19 6.88 -4.41
N GLY A 203 7.40 5.84 -4.17
CA GLY A 203 6.40 5.73 -3.11
C GLY A 203 6.96 5.97 -1.71
N PHE A 204 8.22 5.55 -1.50
CA PHE A 204 8.96 5.62 -0.24
C PHE A 204 10.00 6.74 -0.18
N ASN A 205 10.28 7.44 -1.29
CA ASN A 205 11.28 8.48 -1.29
C ASN A 205 10.78 9.71 -0.48
N LEU A 206 11.48 10.00 0.61
CA LEU A 206 11.23 11.15 1.51
C LEU A 206 11.24 12.49 0.74
N ASN A 207 12.02 12.57 -0.35
CA ASN A 207 12.22 13.78 -1.12
C ASN A 207 11.41 13.86 -2.43
N ALA A 208 10.90 12.75 -2.97
CA ALA A 208 10.26 12.78 -4.30
C ALA A 208 8.76 13.07 -4.27
N LYS A 209 8.05 12.73 -3.18
CA LYS A 209 6.67 13.20 -2.93
C LYS A 209 6.65 14.56 -2.21
N LEU A 210 7.65 15.40 -2.49
CA LEU A 210 7.60 16.84 -2.21
C LEU A 210 6.76 17.59 -3.25
N GLU A 211 6.45 16.94 -4.37
CA GLU A 211 5.21 17.18 -5.10
C GLU A 211 4.09 16.53 -4.29
N ILE A 212 3.64 17.28 -3.31
CA ILE A 212 2.52 16.93 -2.46
C ILE A 212 1.35 16.71 -3.40
N ASP A 213 0.81 15.50 -3.43
CA ASP A 213 -0.41 15.19 -4.16
C ASP A 213 -1.43 16.30 -3.84
N PRO A 214 -1.82 17.14 -4.82
CA PRO A 214 -2.77 18.21 -4.59
C PRO A 214 -4.08 17.65 -4.04
N ASP A 215 -4.44 16.41 -4.37
CA ASP A 215 -5.60 15.71 -3.82
C ASP A 215 -5.40 15.30 -2.36
N PHE A 216 -4.14 15.13 -1.93
CA PHE A 216 -3.82 14.99 -0.51
C PHE A 216 -3.92 16.32 0.25
N LEU A 217 -3.70 17.49 -0.35
CA LEU A 217 -3.87 18.76 0.38
C LEU A 217 -5.21 19.44 0.14
N SER A 218 -5.91 19.12 -0.95
CA SER A 218 -7.20 19.69 -1.26
C SER A 218 -8.20 19.31 -0.16
N ALA A 219 -8.90 20.33 0.28
CA ALA A 219 -10.02 20.21 1.19
C ALA A 219 -11.21 19.83 0.32
N ASP A 220 -11.60 18.55 0.35
CA ASP A 220 -12.93 18.03 -0.02
C ASP A 220 -13.01 16.53 0.31
N ASP A 221 -12.64 16.16 1.55
CA ASP A 221 -12.88 14.82 2.09
C ASP A 221 -13.62 14.96 3.43
N ASP A 222 -14.64 15.82 3.44
CA ASP A 222 -15.64 15.89 4.51
C ASP A 222 -16.68 14.77 4.29
N HIS A 223 -16.24 13.52 4.30
CA HIS A 223 -17.14 12.40 4.57
C HIS A 223 -17.35 12.28 6.09
N HIS A 224 -17.97 13.32 6.65
CA HIS A 224 -18.58 13.26 7.97
C HIS A 224 -19.79 12.32 7.89
N HIS A 225 -19.57 11.02 8.06
CA HIS A 225 -20.65 10.08 8.40
C HIS A 225 -21.07 10.31 9.85
N HIS A 226 -21.82 11.39 10.09
CA HIS A 226 -22.70 11.50 11.25
C HIS A 226 -23.88 10.57 10.99
N HIS A 227 -23.82 9.34 11.52
CA HIS A 227 -25.01 8.55 11.74
C HIS A 227 -25.55 8.93 13.11
N ASP A 228 -26.54 9.83 13.11
CA ASP A 228 -27.36 10.06 14.30
C ASP A 228 -28.10 8.77 14.64
N HIS A 229 -27.86 8.29 15.86
CA HIS A 229 -28.61 7.21 16.48
C HIS A 229 -29.87 7.79 17.11
N ASP A 230 -31.00 7.70 16.41
CA ASP A 230 -32.31 7.83 17.05
C ASP A 230 -32.78 6.43 17.51
N HIS A 231 -32.55 6.17 18.79
CA HIS A 231 -33.27 5.17 19.54
C HIS A 231 -34.60 5.78 20.00
N ASP A 232 -35.70 5.39 19.36
CA ASP A 232 -37.03 5.53 19.96
C ASP A 232 -37.65 4.13 20.15
N HIS A 233 -37.85 3.81 21.42
CA HIS A 233 -38.76 2.76 21.87
C HIS A 233 -40.19 3.23 21.63
N ASP A 234 -41.08 2.40 21.08
CA ASP A 234 -42.27 1.92 21.81
C ASP A 234 -43.26 1.08 20.97
N HIS A 235 -43.85 0.10 21.67
CA HIS A 235 -45.14 -0.58 21.50
C HIS A 235 -45.36 -1.78 20.56
N ASP A 236 -45.88 -2.83 21.22
CA ASP A 236 -46.61 -4.00 20.73
C ASP A 236 -47.58 -3.71 19.58
N HIS A 237 -47.71 -4.67 18.64
CA HIS A 237 -49.01 -5.23 18.21
C HIS A 237 -48.82 -6.47 17.30
N ASP A 238 -49.38 -7.60 17.73
CA ASP A 238 -49.73 -8.74 16.89
C ASP A 238 -50.68 -8.29 15.76
N HIS A 239 -50.32 -8.48 14.49
CA HIS A 239 -51.29 -8.70 13.41
C HIS A 239 -50.65 -9.43 12.22
N ALA A 240 -51.17 -10.62 11.93
CA ALA A 240 -51.00 -11.29 10.65
C ALA A 240 -51.90 -10.61 9.60
N HIS A 241 -51.31 -10.08 8.53
CA HIS A 241 -52.03 -9.80 7.29
C HIS A 241 -51.15 -10.06 6.06
N ASP A 242 -51.66 -10.98 5.26
CA ASP A 242 -51.28 -11.31 3.89
C ASP A 242 -51.78 -10.19 2.98
N HIS A 243 -50.89 -9.52 2.23
CA HIS A 243 -51.27 -8.64 1.13
C HIS A 243 -50.19 -8.64 0.03
N ASP A 244 -50.57 -9.25 -1.09
CA ASP A 244 -50.05 -9.02 -2.44
C ASP A 244 -49.95 -7.51 -2.73
N HIS A 245 -48.77 -7.06 -3.15
CA HIS A 245 -48.60 -5.83 -3.89
C HIS A 245 -47.69 -6.05 -5.10
N GLU A 246 -48.32 -6.06 -6.27
CA GLU A 246 -47.71 -5.96 -7.58
C GLU A 246 -47.65 -4.47 -7.99
N HIS A 247 -46.44 -3.88 -7.92
CA HIS A 247 -46.03 -2.61 -8.54
C HIS A 247 -44.51 -2.78 -8.83
N GLY A 248 -43.93 -2.58 -10.01
CA GLY A 248 -44.15 -1.52 -10.98
C GLY A 248 -42.96 -0.55 -10.91
N GLU A 249 -41.99 -0.74 -11.82
CA GLU A 249 -40.89 0.18 -12.22
C GLU A 249 -39.96 0.85 -11.18
N HIS A 250 -38.66 0.58 -11.36
CA HIS A 250 -37.49 1.38 -11.01
C HIS A 250 -37.30 1.86 -9.57
N CYS A 251 -36.30 1.28 -8.89
CA CYS A 251 -35.15 2.00 -8.31
C CYS A 251 -34.05 0.98 -7.99
N ASP A 252 -33.16 0.68 -8.95
CA ASP A 252 -31.85 0.09 -8.65
C ASP A 252 -31.02 1.15 -7.93
N HIS A 253 -31.28 1.32 -6.63
CA HIS A 253 -30.28 1.91 -5.77
C HIS A 253 -29.25 0.82 -5.49
N PRO A 254 -27.96 1.02 -5.81
CA PRO A 254 -26.92 0.13 -5.33
C PRO A 254 -27.01 0.16 -3.81
N HIS A 255 -27.50 -0.92 -3.21
CA HIS A 255 -27.33 -1.14 -1.80
C HIS A 255 -25.82 -1.16 -1.57
N HIS A 256 -25.28 -0.09 -1.00
CA HIS A 256 -23.91 -0.05 -0.52
C HIS A 256 -23.82 -1.11 0.57
N HIS A 257 -23.41 -2.33 0.18
CA HIS A 257 -22.99 -3.35 1.12
C HIS A 257 -21.84 -2.74 1.91
N HIS A 258 -22.08 -2.43 3.19
CA HIS A 258 -21.03 -2.07 4.11
C HIS A 258 -20.15 -3.30 4.32
N HIS A 259 -19.08 -3.42 3.54
CA HIS A 259 -18.04 -4.41 3.78
C HIS A 259 -17.28 -4.00 5.05
N ASP A 260 -17.33 -4.84 6.08
CA ASP A 260 -16.54 -4.64 7.30
C ASP A 260 -15.09 -5.13 7.07
N ASP A 261 -14.36 -4.37 6.25
CA ASP A 261 -12.95 -4.63 6.00
C ASP A 261 -12.12 -4.33 7.25
N ASP A 262 -11.30 -5.28 7.71
CA ASP A 262 -10.44 -5.11 8.89
C ASP A 262 -9.35 -4.04 8.65
N VAL A 263 -8.85 -3.94 7.42
CA VAL A 263 -7.95 -2.88 6.96
C VAL A 263 -8.74 -1.61 6.67
N LYS A 264 -8.59 -0.62 7.55
CA LYS A 264 -9.22 0.70 7.43
C LYS A 264 -8.16 1.79 7.42
N SER A 265 -8.54 2.94 6.88
CA SER A 265 -7.73 4.15 6.93
C SER A 265 -8.44 5.28 7.66
N PHE A 266 -7.68 6.16 8.29
CA PHE A 266 -8.22 7.43 8.77
C PHE A 266 -7.19 8.54 8.62
N VAL A 267 -7.70 9.75 8.45
CA VAL A 267 -6.91 10.97 8.29
C VAL A 267 -7.09 11.85 9.53
N PHE A 268 -5.98 12.37 10.03
CA PHE A 268 -5.95 13.41 11.05
C PHE A 268 -5.46 14.73 10.42
N ARG A 269 -6.21 15.81 10.63
CA ARG A 269 -5.85 17.16 10.18
C ARG A 269 -5.76 18.10 11.37
N ALA A 270 -4.78 19.01 11.37
CA ALA A 270 -4.66 20.05 12.39
C ALA A 270 -3.94 21.29 11.85
N GLU A 271 -4.47 22.47 12.15
CA GLU A 271 -3.84 23.75 11.78
C GLU A 271 -2.82 24.22 12.82
N ARG A 272 -3.00 23.81 14.09
CA ARG A 272 -2.07 24.12 15.17
C ARG A 272 -0.76 23.34 14.99
N PRO A 273 0.40 23.93 15.36
CA PRO A 273 1.66 23.22 15.33
C PRO A 273 1.71 22.11 16.38
N PHE A 274 2.42 21.04 16.07
CA PHE A 274 2.78 19.99 17.02
C PHE A 274 3.98 20.39 17.89
N ASN A 275 3.95 20.02 19.16
CA ASN A 275 5.15 19.98 20.00
C ASN A 275 5.99 18.74 19.65
N PRO A 276 7.27 18.89 19.26
CA PRO A 276 8.10 17.77 18.83
C PRO A 276 8.23 16.64 19.85
N ALA A 277 8.53 16.96 21.10
CA ALA A 277 8.74 15.96 22.14
C ALA A 277 7.47 15.18 22.46
N LYS A 278 6.32 15.88 22.61
CA LYS A 278 5.04 15.21 22.85
C LYS A 278 4.66 14.27 21.71
N LEU A 279 4.87 14.70 20.47
CA LEU A 279 4.53 13.89 19.30
C LEU A 279 5.44 12.66 19.20
N GLU A 280 6.74 12.81 19.46
CA GLU A 280 7.71 11.71 19.47
C GLU A 280 7.34 10.67 20.53
N ASP A 281 7.08 11.08 21.77
CA ASP A 281 6.66 10.19 22.87
C ASP A 281 5.37 9.44 22.53
N PHE A 282 4.38 10.16 21.98
CA PHE A 282 3.10 9.58 21.61
C PHE A 282 3.25 8.57 20.47
N LEU A 283 3.90 8.95 19.37
CA LEU A 283 4.09 8.07 18.22
C LEU A 283 4.95 6.86 18.58
N GLY A 284 6.01 7.03 19.39
CA GLY A 284 6.82 5.91 19.90
C GLY A 284 5.97 4.89 20.66
N THR A 285 5.09 5.37 21.55
CA THR A 285 4.15 4.51 22.30
C THR A 285 3.17 3.79 21.38
N ILE A 286 2.58 4.53 20.42
CA ILE A 286 1.63 3.98 19.46
C ILE A 286 2.28 2.91 18.57
N VAL A 287 3.49 3.16 18.07
CA VAL A 287 4.24 2.21 17.25
C VAL A 287 4.59 0.95 18.06
N GLN A 288 4.93 1.09 19.34
CA GLN A 288 5.20 -0.06 20.21
C GLN A 288 3.95 -0.93 20.45
N ILE A 289 2.78 -0.31 20.66
CA ILE A 289 1.53 -1.01 20.99
C ILE A 289 0.83 -1.55 19.74
N TYR A 290 0.70 -0.72 18.71
CA TYR A 290 -0.11 -0.98 17.52
C TYR A 290 0.71 -1.27 16.26
N GLY A 291 2.04 -1.17 16.31
CA GLY A 291 2.90 -1.33 15.14
C GLY A 291 2.65 -2.57 14.28
N PRO A 292 2.40 -3.77 14.84
CA PRO A 292 2.04 -4.94 14.02
C PRO A 292 0.75 -4.77 13.20
N ARG A 293 -0.17 -3.92 13.66
CA ARG A 293 -1.45 -3.62 13.01
C ARG A 293 -1.39 -2.37 12.13
N MET A 294 -0.36 -1.55 12.26
CA MET A 294 -0.15 -0.34 11.46
C MET A 294 0.54 -0.69 10.15
N LEU A 295 -0.21 -0.91 9.08
CA LEU A 295 0.39 -1.32 7.81
C LEU A 295 1.22 -0.19 7.20
N ARG A 296 0.60 0.99 7.06
CA ARG A 296 1.23 2.14 6.40
C ARG A 296 0.78 3.44 7.02
N TYR A 297 1.71 4.36 7.26
CA TYR A 297 1.38 5.69 7.73
C TYR A 297 2.34 6.72 7.17
N LYS A 298 1.83 7.94 6.93
CA LYS A 298 2.61 9.10 6.49
C LYS A 298 1.90 10.36 6.88
N GLY A 299 2.66 11.44 6.90
CA GLY A 299 2.08 12.74 6.79
C GLY A 299 3.08 13.86 6.73
N VAL A 300 2.50 15.04 6.59
CA VAL A 300 3.18 16.33 6.55
C VAL A 300 2.75 17.06 7.82
N LEU A 301 3.71 17.52 8.60
CA LEU A 301 3.49 18.07 9.93
C LEU A 301 3.93 19.54 9.96
N HIS A 302 3.05 20.37 10.49
CA HIS A 302 3.38 21.68 11.02
C HIS A 302 3.94 21.49 12.43
N MET A 303 5.24 21.70 12.60
CA MET A 303 5.93 21.49 13.87
C MET A 303 6.36 22.83 14.48
N GLN A 304 6.25 22.97 15.80
CA GLN A 304 6.74 24.14 16.53
C GLN A 304 8.26 24.25 16.36
N GLY A 305 8.75 25.47 16.08
CA GLY A 305 10.18 25.74 15.99
C GLY A 305 10.80 25.53 14.61
N THR A 306 10.01 25.22 13.57
CA THR A 306 10.49 25.11 12.19
C THR A 306 9.57 25.83 11.20
N ASP A 307 10.17 26.44 10.17
CA ASP A 307 9.49 27.00 9.01
C ASP A 307 9.42 26.00 7.83
N ARG A 308 9.85 24.76 8.06
CA ARG A 308 9.84 23.66 7.10
C ARG A 308 8.75 22.65 7.41
N LYS A 309 8.26 22.00 6.36
CA LYS A 309 7.40 20.81 6.46
C LYS A 309 8.21 19.68 7.07
N VAL A 310 7.69 19.03 8.11
CA VAL A 310 8.29 17.78 8.62
C VAL A 310 7.51 16.63 8.02
N ILE A 311 8.21 15.71 7.36
CA ILE A 311 7.60 14.55 6.71
C ILE A 311 7.89 13.36 7.58
N PHE A 312 6.83 12.68 8.04
CA PHE A 312 6.98 11.41 8.75
C PHE A 312 6.37 10.31 7.90
N GLN A 313 6.94 9.11 7.98
CA GLN A 313 6.36 7.93 7.37
C GLN A 313 6.81 6.66 8.09
N GLY A 314 6.05 5.60 7.93
CA GLY A 314 6.43 4.30 8.44
C GLY A 314 5.66 3.14 7.84
N VAL A 315 6.20 1.96 8.12
CA VAL A 315 5.68 0.65 7.75
C VAL A 315 5.77 -0.21 9.00
N HIS A 316 4.64 -0.70 9.50
CA HIS A 316 4.61 -1.45 10.74
C HIS A 316 5.28 -0.69 11.90
N GLN A 317 6.26 -1.32 12.54
CA GLN A 317 6.98 -0.79 13.69
C GLN A 317 8.11 0.18 13.32
N LEU A 318 8.35 0.39 12.02
CA LEU A 318 9.44 1.21 11.54
C LEU A 318 8.92 2.57 11.13
N MET A 319 9.43 3.62 11.78
CA MET A 319 9.06 5.00 11.55
C MET A 319 10.33 5.82 11.30
N GLY A 320 10.24 6.74 10.34
CA GLY A 320 11.27 7.73 10.06
C GLY A 320 10.65 9.12 9.86
N SER A 321 11.47 10.15 10.05
CA SER A 321 11.09 11.53 9.76
C SER A 321 12.22 12.28 9.07
N ASP A 322 11.87 13.24 8.22
CA ASP A 322 12.82 14.06 7.49
C ASP A 322 12.29 15.49 7.30
N LEU A 323 13.19 16.44 7.02
CA LEU A 323 12.86 17.83 6.78
C LEU A 323 12.53 18.06 5.30
N GLY A 324 11.25 18.25 5.02
CA GLY A 324 10.74 18.66 3.71
C GLY A 324 11.04 20.14 3.38
N PRO A 325 10.47 20.68 2.31
CA PRO A 325 10.69 22.05 1.86
C PRO A 325 10.12 23.05 2.88
N LYS A 326 10.57 24.30 2.76
CA LYS A 326 9.95 25.41 3.49
C LYS A 326 8.48 25.53 3.09
N TRP A 327 7.64 25.91 4.05
CA TRP A 327 6.28 26.35 3.73
C TRP A 327 6.35 27.57 2.81
N ALA A 328 5.56 27.61 1.75
CA ALA A 328 5.54 28.75 0.84
C ALA A 328 4.86 29.97 1.48
N ASP A 329 5.15 31.17 0.97
CA ASP A 329 4.53 32.39 1.45
C ASP A 329 3.01 32.36 1.20
N GLY A 330 2.22 32.55 2.26
CA GLY A 330 0.76 32.49 2.21
C GLY A 330 0.17 31.07 2.18
N GLU A 331 1.00 30.02 2.21
CA GLU A 331 0.53 28.63 2.31
C GLU A 331 -0.06 28.33 3.71
N PRO A 332 -1.30 27.80 3.81
CA PRO A 332 -1.84 27.33 5.07
C PRO A 332 -0.98 26.20 5.66
N LYS A 333 -0.49 26.40 6.89
CA LYS A 333 0.32 25.40 7.61
C LYS A 333 -0.58 24.35 8.26
N VAL A 334 -1.02 23.39 7.46
CA VAL A 334 -1.91 22.31 7.93
C VAL A 334 -1.12 21.01 8.04
N SER A 335 -1.14 20.41 9.23
CA SER A 335 -0.69 19.04 9.42
C SER A 335 -1.73 18.09 8.84
N LYS A 336 -1.31 17.13 8.02
CA LYS A 336 -2.15 16.02 7.56
C LYS A 336 -1.42 14.70 7.75
N MET A 337 -2.04 13.79 8.49
CA MET A 337 -1.53 12.46 8.81
C MET A 337 -2.55 11.43 8.32
N VAL A 338 -2.07 10.33 7.77
CA VAL A 338 -2.91 9.20 7.35
C VAL A 338 -2.34 7.93 7.95
N PHE A 339 -3.22 7.15 8.57
CA PHE A 339 -2.91 5.86 9.16
C PHE A 339 -3.75 4.81 8.46
N ILE A 340 -3.10 3.75 7.99
CA ILE A 340 -3.72 2.59 7.36
C ILE A 340 -3.35 1.38 8.23
N GLY A 341 -4.33 0.66 8.72
CA GLY A 341 -4.09 -0.47 9.60
C GLY A 341 -5.31 -1.34 9.87
N ILE A 342 -5.05 -2.44 10.57
CA ILE A 342 -6.04 -3.46 10.91
C ILE A 342 -6.71 -3.08 12.23
N ASP A 343 -8.01 -2.78 12.23
CA ASP A 343 -8.84 -2.23 13.34
C ASP A 343 -8.06 -1.34 14.33
N LEU A 344 -7.43 -0.30 13.78
CA LEU A 344 -6.76 0.71 14.59
C LEU A 344 -7.77 1.52 15.42
N PRO A 345 -7.50 1.78 16.71
CA PRO A 345 -8.40 2.57 17.56
C PRO A 345 -8.29 4.06 17.23
N ARG A 346 -9.07 4.51 16.24
CA ARG A 346 -9.07 5.90 15.73
C ARG A 346 -9.18 6.95 16.83
N ASP A 347 -10.01 6.71 17.84
CA ASP A 347 -10.24 7.68 18.93
C ASP A 347 -8.99 7.88 19.79
N ILE A 348 -8.27 6.80 20.10
CA ILE A 348 -7.00 6.87 20.85
C ILE A 348 -5.97 7.67 20.06
N PHE A 349 -5.85 7.41 18.75
CA PHE A 349 -4.94 8.14 17.88
C PHE A 349 -5.31 9.62 17.81
N THR A 350 -6.58 9.92 17.58
CA THR A 350 -7.07 11.30 17.42
C THR A 350 -6.90 12.11 18.69
N GLN A 351 -7.30 11.56 19.85
CA GLN A 351 -7.15 12.24 21.14
C GLN A 351 -5.69 12.45 21.52
N GLY A 352 -4.84 11.43 21.33
CA GLY A 352 -3.42 11.55 21.62
C GLY A 352 -2.71 12.58 20.72
N LEU A 353 -3.01 12.59 19.43
CA LEU A 353 -2.49 13.61 18.50
C LEU A 353 -2.97 15.01 18.88
N GLN A 354 -4.23 15.19 19.29
CA GLN A 354 -4.74 16.49 19.74
C GLN A 354 -3.99 17.02 20.98
N GLN A 355 -3.58 16.15 21.91
CA GLN A 355 -2.82 16.53 23.10
C GLN A 355 -1.37 16.96 22.78
N CYS A 356 -0.87 16.60 21.60
CA CYS A 356 0.45 16.97 21.12
C CYS A 356 0.49 18.37 20.47
N LEU A 357 -0.66 18.98 20.16
CA LEU A 357 -0.77 20.30 19.55
C LEU A 357 -0.56 21.43 20.57
N VAL A 358 0.07 22.53 20.15
CA VAL A 358 0.39 23.71 21.00
C VAL A 358 -0.08 25.03 20.40
#